data_AF-A0A5N3XMH6-F1
#
_entry.id   AF-A0A5N3XMH6-F1
#
_cell.length_a   1.000
_cell.length_b   1.000
_cell.length_c   1.000
_cell.angle_alpha   90.00
_cell.angle_beta   90.00
_cell.angle_gamma   90.00
#
_symmetry.space_group_name_H-M   'P 1'
#
loop_
_entity.id
_entity.type
_entity.pdbx_description
1 polymer ?
#
loop_
_entity_poly.entity_id
_entity_poly.type
_entity_poly.pdbx_seq_one_letter_code
_entity_poly.pdbx_strand_id
1 'polypeptide(L)'
;MAALGILLSRRGLHCWFNWFSPLLLSQPLGQDGRPAPPMKGQLRRKAQREKFARRVVLLSQEMDAGLQAWQLRQQEKLQEEKRKQQNALKPKGALLQNPRPSQ
;
A
#
# COMPACT_ATOMS: atom_id res chain seq x y z
N MET A 1 -22.01 -36.72 -2.37
CA MET A 1 -20.72 -36.01 -2.60
C MET A 1 -20.85 -34.50 -2.85
N ALA A 2 -22.00 -33.97 -3.31
CA ALA A 2 -22.15 -32.54 -3.59
C ALA A 2 -22.31 -31.63 -2.34
N ALA A 3 -22.88 -32.13 -1.24
CA ALA A 3 -23.18 -31.32 -0.06
C ALA A 3 -21.94 -30.92 0.77
N LEU A 4 -20.89 -31.76 0.81
CA LEU A 4 -19.64 -31.43 1.52
C LEU A 4 -18.81 -30.35 0.79
N GLY A 5 -18.89 -30.28 -0.54
CA GLY A 5 -18.14 -29.31 -1.33
C GLY A 5 -18.63 -27.86 -1.13
N ILE A 6 -19.93 -27.67 -0.91
CA ILE A 6 -20.54 -26.34 -0.72
C ILE A 6 -20.29 -25.81 0.70
N LEU A 7 -20.08 -26.68 1.69
CA LEU A 7 -19.82 -26.27 3.08
C LEU A 7 -18.38 -25.79 3.31
N LEU A 8 -17.38 -26.40 2.65
CA LEU A 8 -16.00 -25.89 2.67
C LEU A 8 -15.85 -24.55 1.95
N SER A 9 -16.74 -24.29 1.00
CA SER A 9 -16.76 -23.06 0.22
C SER A 9 -17.05 -21.82 1.08
N ARG A 10 -18.01 -21.90 1.99
CA ARG A 10 -18.40 -20.77 2.85
C ARG A 10 -17.37 -20.42 3.94
N ARG A 11 -16.36 -21.26 4.19
CA ARG A 11 -15.32 -21.02 5.22
C ARG A 11 -14.02 -20.43 4.65
N GLY A 12 -13.97 -20.07 3.36
CA GLY A 12 -12.74 -19.57 2.73
C GLY A 12 -11.65 -20.63 2.55
N LEU A 13 -11.97 -21.93 2.72
CA LEU A 13 -11.07 -23.05 2.46
C LEU A 13 -10.96 -23.40 0.95
N HIS A 14 -11.45 -22.54 0.08
CA HIS A 14 -11.27 -22.66 -1.35
C HIS A 14 -9.85 -22.28 -1.74
N CYS A 15 -8.95 -23.24 -1.69
CA CYS A 15 -7.76 -23.24 -2.52
C CYS A 15 -7.11 -24.60 -2.35
N TRP A 16 -7.62 -25.56 -3.12
CA TRP A 16 -6.95 -26.79 -3.55
C TRP A 16 -6.10 -27.46 -2.45
N PHE A 17 -6.67 -28.50 -1.83
CA PHE A 17 -6.24 -29.40 -0.73
C PHE A 17 -4.73 -29.51 -0.35
N ASN A 18 -3.81 -29.04 -1.19
CA ASN A 18 -2.36 -29.23 -1.15
C ASN A 18 -1.53 -27.91 -1.10
N TRP A 19 -2.11 -26.73 -1.35
CA TRP A 19 -1.30 -25.51 -1.61
C TRP A 19 -0.82 -24.76 -0.35
N PHE A 20 -1.63 -24.78 0.71
CA PHE A 20 -1.38 -24.05 1.96
C PHE A 20 -1.67 -24.88 3.23
N SER A 21 -1.83 -26.20 3.10
CA SER A 21 -2.15 -27.08 4.22
C SER A 21 -0.98 -27.15 5.23
N PRO A 22 -1.22 -26.96 6.54
CA PRO A 22 -0.19 -27.06 7.59
C PRO A 22 0.58 -28.39 7.58
N LEU A 23 -0.10 -29.47 7.18
CA LEU A 23 0.46 -30.82 7.02
C LEU A 23 1.64 -30.88 6.03
N LEU A 24 1.70 -30.00 5.01
CA LEU A 24 2.81 -29.95 4.05
C LEU A 24 3.95 -29.01 4.47
N LEU A 25 3.72 -28.20 5.51
CA LEU A 25 4.70 -27.27 6.06
C LEU A 25 5.49 -27.85 7.24
N SER A 26 5.04 -28.97 7.80
CA SER A 26 5.78 -29.67 8.86
C SER A 26 7.05 -30.29 8.28
N GLN A 27 8.18 -30.09 8.97
CA GLN A 27 9.42 -30.79 8.66
C GLN A 27 9.28 -32.24 9.14
N PRO A 28 9.67 -33.25 8.35
CA PRO A 28 9.75 -34.62 8.86
C PRO A 28 10.79 -34.68 10.00
N LEU A 29 10.51 -35.43 11.07
CA LEU A 29 11.54 -35.76 12.07
C LEU A 29 12.26 -37.04 11.63
N GLY A 30 13.59 -37.02 11.70
CA GLY A 30 14.40 -38.23 11.60
C GLY A 30 14.19 -39.12 12.82
N GLN A 31 14.58 -40.40 12.72
CA GLN A 31 14.43 -41.37 13.80
C GLN A 31 15.18 -40.96 15.09
N ASP A 32 16.24 -40.16 14.95
CA ASP A 32 17.05 -39.62 16.05
C ASP A 32 16.50 -38.30 16.65
N GLY A 33 15.28 -37.87 16.26
CA GLY A 33 14.69 -36.61 16.71
C GLY A 33 15.28 -35.35 16.07
N ARG A 34 16.20 -35.49 15.12
CA ARG A 34 16.75 -34.36 14.35
C ARG A 34 15.79 -33.96 13.23
N PRO A 35 15.65 -32.66 12.91
CA PRO A 35 14.82 -32.23 11.80
C PRO A 35 15.40 -32.75 10.47
N ALA A 36 14.58 -33.41 9.67
CA ALA A 36 14.98 -33.87 8.35
C ALA A 36 15.27 -32.68 7.43
N PRO A 37 16.18 -32.86 6.44
CA PRO A 37 16.48 -31.80 5.49
C PRO A 37 15.21 -31.37 4.72
N PRO A 38 15.04 -30.07 4.45
CA PRO A 38 13.84 -29.55 3.81
C PRO A 38 13.74 -30.03 2.36
N MET A 39 12.52 -30.33 1.91
CA MET A 39 12.28 -30.76 0.54
C MET A 39 12.38 -29.58 -0.45
N LYS A 40 12.87 -29.85 -1.68
CA LYS A 40 13.00 -28.83 -2.75
C LYS A 40 11.69 -28.04 -2.97
N GLY A 41 10.53 -28.70 -2.92
CA GLY A 41 9.22 -28.06 -3.08
C GLY A 41 8.83 -27.15 -1.91
N GLN A 42 9.26 -27.45 -0.69
CA GLN A 42 9.06 -26.57 0.47
C GLN A 42 9.94 -25.32 0.36
N LEU A 43 11.20 -25.47 -0.04
CA LEU A 43 12.11 -24.33 -0.28
C LEU A 43 11.56 -23.38 -1.37
N ARG A 44 11.11 -23.93 -2.50
CA ARG A 44 10.49 -23.14 -3.58
C ARG A 44 9.28 -22.34 -3.11
N ARG A 45 8.38 -22.96 -2.33
CA ARG A 45 7.18 -22.29 -1.79
C ARG A 45 7.54 -21.19 -0.79
N LYS A 46 8.53 -21.42 0.09
CA LYS A 46 9.03 -20.40 1.00
C LYS A 46 9.57 -19.19 0.23
N ALA A 47 10.44 -19.41 -0.75
CA ALA A 47 11.00 -18.35 -1.57
C ALA A 47 9.93 -17.56 -2.36
N GLN A 48 8.93 -18.26 -2.92
CA GLN A 48 7.81 -17.61 -3.62
C GLN A 48 6.97 -16.73 -2.68
N ARG A 49 6.65 -17.24 -1.48
CA ARG A 49 5.90 -16.47 -0.47
C ARG A 49 6.69 -15.26 0.02
N GLU A 50 7.98 -15.42 0.22
CA GLU A 50 8.87 -14.33 0.62
C GLU A 50 8.94 -13.25 -0.46
N LYS A 51 9.16 -13.63 -1.72
CA LYS A 51 9.17 -12.69 -2.86
C LYS A 51 7.84 -11.94 -2.98
N PHE A 52 6.73 -12.63 -2.79
CA PHE A 52 5.41 -12.02 -2.81
C PHE A 52 5.23 -11.02 -1.66
N ALA A 53 5.52 -11.42 -0.42
CA ALA A 53 5.42 -10.54 0.74
C ALA A 53 6.29 -9.28 0.60
N ARG A 54 7.54 -9.43 0.12
CA ARG A 54 8.43 -8.30 -0.17
C ARG A 54 7.82 -7.34 -1.20
N ARG A 55 7.22 -7.88 -2.26
CA ARG A 55 6.59 -7.06 -3.31
C ARG A 55 5.37 -6.29 -2.78
N VAL A 56 4.54 -6.93 -1.95
CA VAL A 56 3.37 -6.27 -1.34
C VAL A 56 3.83 -5.08 -0.50
N VAL A 57 4.82 -5.28 0.38
CA VAL A 57 5.35 -4.21 1.23
C VAL A 57 5.93 -3.07 0.41
N LEU A 58 6.73 -3.37 -0.63
CA LEU A 58 7.31 -2.36 -1.50
C LEU A 58 6.23 -1.49 -2.16
N LEU A 59 5.23 -2.11 -2.78
CA LEU A 59 4.17 -1.38 -3.48
C LEU A 59 3.33 -0.51 -2.54
N SER A 60 3.06 -1.00 -1.33
CA SER A 60 2.36 -0.21 -0.31
C SER A 60 3.17 1.03 0.09
N GLN A 61 4.48 0.88 0.29
CA GLN A 61 5.36 2.01 0.62
C GLN A 61 5.44 3.05 -0.50
N GLU A 62 5.54 2.61 -1.75
CA GLU A 62 5.56 3.52 -2.91
C GLU A 62 4.25 4.31 -3.01
N MET A 63 3.11 3.66 -2.79
CA MET A 63 1.80 4.29 -2.80
C MET A 63 1.67 5.32 -1.67
N ASP A 64 2.04 4.95 -0.44
CA ASP A 64 1.95 5.85 0.73
C ASP A 64 2.86 7.06 0.56
N ALA A 65 4.09 6.86 0.09
CA ALA A 65 5.02 7.95 -0.21
C ALA A 65 4.49 8.87 -1.31
N GLY A 66 3.89 8.31 -2.37
CA GLY A 66 3.24 9.07 -3.43
C GLY A 66 2.10 9.94 -2.92
N LEU A 67 1.24 9.40 -2.06
CA LEU A 67 0.13 10.13 -1.46
C LEU A 67 0.63 11.27 -0.56
N GLN A 68 1.61 11.02 0.30
CA GLN A 68 2.21 12.02 1.17
C GLN A 68 2.86 13.16 0.36
N ALA A 69 3.62 12.81 -0.67
CA ALA A 69 4.27 13.80 -1.53
C ALA A 69 3.24 14.65 -2.29
N TRP A 70 2.16 14.06 -2.78
CA TRP A 70 1.08 14.81 -3.42
C TRP A 70 0.39 15.76 -2.43
N GLN A 71 0.07 15.28 -1.23
CA GLN A 71 -0.59 16.07 -0.18
C GLN A 71 0.28 17.27 0.24
N LEU A 72 1.58 17.06 0.43
CA LEU A 72 2.52 18.14 0.75
C LEU A 72 2.54 19.21 -0.35
N ARG A 73 2.63 18.79 -1.62
CA ARG A 73 2.59 19.71 -2.77
C ARG A 73 1.31 20.53 -2.83
N GLN A 74 0.16 19.94 -2.46
CA GLN A 74 -1.10 20.69 -2.39
C GLN A 74 -1.06 21.76 -1.30
N GLN A 75 -0.53 21.42 -0.11
CA GLN A 75 -0.40 22.36 1.00
C GLN A 75 0.57 23.50 0.68
N GLU A 76 1.75 23.17 0.13
CA GLU A 76 2.76 24.14 -0.27
C GLU A 76 2.21 25.11 -1.32
N LYS A 77 1.48 24.61 -2.32
CA LYS A 77 0.85 25.45 -3.35
C LYS A 77 -0.11 26.47 -2.73
N LEU A 78 -0.98 26.03 -1.81
CA LEU A 78 -1.91 26.93 -1.13
C LEU A 78 -1.18 27.94 -0.23
N GLN A 79 -0.13 27.52 0.45
CA GLN A 79 0.67 28.39 1.31
C GLN A 79 1.45 29.42 0.49
N GLU A 80 2.01 29.02 -0.64
CA GLU A 80 2.75 29.90 -1.54
C GLU A 80 1.85 30.98 -2.15
N GLU A 81 0.64 30.63 -2.59
CA GLU A 81 -0.33 31.61 -3.07
C GLU A 81 -0.70 32.64 -1.99
N LYS A 82 -0.94 32.19 -0.75
CA LYS A 82 -1.17 33.11 0.38
C LYS A 82 0.04 34.01 0.64
N ARG A 83 1.25 33.46 0.58
CA ARG A 83 2.49 34.23 0.75
C ARG A 83 2.67 35.26 -0.38
N LYS A 84 2.37 34.90 -1.62
CA LYS A 84 2.39 35.82 -2.77
C LYS A 84 1.40 36.96 -2.59
N GLN A 85 0.18 36.68 -2.14
CA GLN A 85 -0.82 37.72 -1.86
C GLN A 85 -0.41 38.64 -0.71
N GLN A 86 0.17 38.10 0.37
CA GLN A 86 0.66 38.91 1.50
C GLN A 86 1.86 39.78 1.13
N ASN A 87 2.75 39.26 0.27
CA ASN A 87 3.92 39.99 -0.22
C ASN A 87 3.58 40.95 -1.38
N ALA A 88 2.36 40.91 -1.92
CA ALA A 88 1.96 41.80 -2.99
C ALA A 88 1.91 43.25 -2.50
N LEU A 89 2.56 44.15 -3.26
CA LEU A 89 2.48 45.57 -2.99
C LEU A 89 1.06 46.08 -3.24
N LYS A 90 0.63 47.08 -2.45
CA LYS A 90 -0.66 47.75 -2.68
C LYS A 90 -0.70 48.33 -4.11
N PRO A 91 -1.78 48.11 -4.87
CA PRO A 91 -1.90 48.66 -6.21
C PRO A 91 -2.01 50.19 -6.13
N LYS A 92 -1.05 50.90 -6.72
CA LYS A 92 -0.95 52.38 -6.64
C LYS A 92 -1.71 53.12 -7.75
N GLY A 93 -1.96 52.48 -8.90
CA GLY A 93 -2.45 53.17 -10.11
C GLY A 93 -3.98 53.23 -10.28
N ALA A 94 -4.70 52.13 -10.05
CA ALA A 94 -6.14 52.05 -10.33
C ALA A 94 -7.03 52.68 -9.24
N LEU A 95 -6.58 52.69 -7.98
CA LEU A 95 -7.33 53.29 -6.86
C LEU A 95 -7.37 54.83 -6.88
N LEU A 96 -6.45 55.47 -7.62
CA LEU A 96 -6.38 56.92 -7.74
C LEU A 96 -7.23 57.47 -8.90
N GLN A 97 -7.78 56.61 -9.77
CA GLN A 97 -8.59 57.00 -10.92
C GLN A 97 -10.10 57.09 -10.62
N ASN A 98 -10.50 57.19 -9.35
CA ASN A 98 -11.86 57.63 -9.03
C ASN A 98 -11.88 59.16 -9.01
N PRO A 99 -12.26 59.86 -10.10
CA PRO A 99 -12.60 61.27 -9.99
C PRO A 99 -13.73 61.39 -8.97
N ARG A 100 -13.56 62.28 -7.99
CA ARG A 100 -14.64 62.66 -7.07
C ARG A 100 -15.90 62.96 -7.91
N PRO A 101 -17.09 62.42 -7.58
CA PRO A 101 -18.30 62.90 -8.23
C PRO A 101 -18.40 64.40 -7.93
N SER A 102 -18.32 65.22 -8.97
CA SER A 102 -18.51 66.66 -8.87
C SER A 102 -19.95 66.90 -8.44
N GLN A 103 -20.14 67.36 -7.19
CA GLN A 103 -21.39 67.97 -6.73
C GLN A 103 -21.44 69.43 -7.16
#